data_AF-A0A0C2FLX0-F1
#
_entry.id   AF-A0A0C2FLX0-F1
#
_cell.length_a   1.000
_cell.length_b   1.000
_cell.length_c   1.000
_cell.angle_alpha   90.00
_cell.angle_beta   90.00
_cell.angle_gamma   90.00
#
_symmetry.space_group_name_H-M   'P 1'
#
loop_
_entity.id
_entity.type
_entity.pdbx_description
1 polymer ?
#
loop_
_entity_poly.entity_id
_entity_poly.type
_entity_poly.pdbx_seq_one_letter_code
_entity_poly.pdbx_strand_id
1 'polypeptide(L)'
;MESLAKLKPVFQKDGLINAGNASGICDGAAAMVVAGEEALSKHSLKPLVRVVSYAAVGCDPTIMGIGPAPAIRQVLAKTGLKIDDIDIFEVNEAFAPQALAVQRELGIPLEKLNLNGGAIALGHPLGASGARISVHLVHELK
;
A
#
# COMPACT_ATOMS: atom_id res chain seq x y z
N MET A 1 -0.91 -2.77 23.49
CA MET A 1 0.51 -3.18 23.41
C MET A 1 0.83 -4.44 24.22
N GLU A 2 0.33 -4.60 25.44
CA GLU A 2 0.65 -5.76 26.29
C GLU A 2 0.24 -7.12 25.71
N SER A 3 -0.83 -7.17 24.92
CA SER A 3 -1.25 -8.39 24.22
C SER A 3 -0.32 -8.79 23.08
N LEU A 4 0.09 -7.82 22.25
CA LEU A 4 0.99 -8.04 21.11
C LEU A 4 2.39 -8.52 21.56
N ALA A 5 2.90 -7.97 22.66
CA ALA A 5 4.21 -8.34 23.21
C ALA A 5 4.29 -9.80 23.69
N LYS A 6 3.15 -10.44 23.98
CA LYS A 6 3.08 -11.84 24.43
C LYS A 6 3.05 -12.84 23.27
N LEU A 7 2.90 -12.37 22.03
CA LEU A 7 2.78 -13.24 20.86
C LEU A 7 4.14 -13.84 20.48
N LYS A 8 4.13 -15.16 20.23
CA LYS A 8 5.34 -15.88 19.82
C LYS A 8 5.68 -15.57 18.36
N PRO A 9 6.98 -15.53 18.00
CA PRO A 9 7.40 -15.45 16.61
C PRO A 9 6.89 -16.66 15.80
N VAL A 10 6.57 -16.44 14.52
CA VAL A 10 5.94 -17.45 13.66
C VAL A 10 6.92 -18.08 12.65
N PHE A 11 7.83 -17.29 12.08
CA PHE A 11 8.67 -17.74 10.96
C PHE A 11 10.08 -18.20 11.35
N GLN A 12 10.64 -17.64 12.41
CA GLN A 12 11.99 -17.95 12.86
C GLN A 12 12.03 -17.96 14.39
N LYS A 13 12.78 -18.91 14.95
CA LYS A 13 13.09 -18.91 16.39
C LYS A 13 13.81 -17.61 16.73
N ASP A 14 13.33 -16.93 17.78
CA ASP A 14 13.84 -15.62 18.23
C ASP A 14 13.70 -14.50 17.17
N GLY A 15 12.81 -14.67 16.18
CA GLY A 15 12.48 -13.66 15.18
C GLY A 15 11.54 -12.56 15.70
N LEU A 16 11.29 -11.55 14.86
CA LEU A 16 10.44 -10.39 15.22
C LEU A 16 8.99 -10.50 14.73
N ILE A 17 8.73 -11.36 13.74
CA ILE A 17 7.42 -11.46 13.11
C ILE A 17 6.52 -12.42 13.88
N ASN A 18 5.35 -11.94 14.28
CA ASN A 18 4.29 -12.69 14.94
C ASN A 18 2.93 -12.39 14.30
N ALA A 19 1.89 -13.13 14.71
CA ALA A 19 0.55 -12.99 14.12
C ALA A 19 -0.09 -11.60 14.30
N GLY A 20 0.37 -10.79 15.27
CA GLY A 20 -0.16 -9.45 15.51
C GLY A 20 0.57 -8.35 14.76
N ASN A 21 1.68 -8.66 14.06
CA ASN A 21 2.42 -7.70 13.23
C ASN A 21 2.62 -8.18 11.79
N ALA A 22 1.89 -9.23 11.39
CA ALA A 22 1.78 -9.72 10.04
C ALA A 22 0.34 -9.51 9.56
N SER A 23 0.15 -9.32 8.26
CA SER A 23 -1.19 -9.29 7.69
C SER A 23 -1.89 -10.64 7.82
N GLY A 24 -3.19 -10.62 8.09
CA GLY A 24 -4.01 -11.83 8.13
C GLY A 24 -4.19 -12.48 6.75
N ILE A 25 -4.34 -13.80 6.75
CA ILE A 25 -4.89 -14.54 5.61
C ILE A 25 -6.40 -14.30 5.61
N CYS A 26 -6.91 -13.67 4.56
CA CYS A 26 -8.28 -13.21 4.50
C CYS A 26 -8.87 -13.41 3.11
N ASP A 27 -10.20 -13.51 3.07
CA ASP A 27 -10.98 -13.56 1.84
C ASP A 27 -11.60 -12.18 1.57
N GLY A 28 -11.60 -11.76 0.30
CA GLY A 28 -12.18 -10.48 -0.08
C GLY A 28 -12.00 -10.16 -1.57
N ALA A 29 -12.79 -9.20 -2.06
CA ALA A 29 -12.74 -8.71 -3.43
C ALA A 29 -12.88 -7.18 -3.46
N ALA A 30 -12.27 -6.56 -4.46
CA ALA A 30 -12.43 -5.15 -4.75
C ALA A 30 -12.44 -4.96 -6.27
N ALA A 31 -13.22 -4.01 -6.76
CA ALA A 31 -13.38 -3.72 -8.18
C ALA A 31 -13.29 -2.22 -8.43
N MET A 32 -12.75 -1.86 -9.59
CA MET A 32 -12.67 -0.49 -10.07
C MET A 32 -13.05 -0.45 -11.55
N VAL A 33 -13.71 0.62 -11.96
CA VAL A 33 -13.98 0.90 -13.38
C VAL A 33 -12.94 1.91 -13.86
N VAL A 34 -12.14 1.51 -14.85
CA VAL A 34 -11.16 2.38 -15.51
C VAL A 34 -11.67 2.71 -16.91
N ALA A 35 -11.70 3.99 -17.24
CA ALA A 35 -12.20 4.48 -18.52
C ALA A 35 -11.23 5.50 -19.11
N GLY A 36 -11.03 5.43 -20.43
CA GLY A 36 -10.33 6.48 -21.18
C GLY A 36 -11.22 7.70 -21.40
N GLU A 37 -10.63 8.83 -21.77
CA GLU A 37 -11.33 10.11 -21.93
C GLU A 37 -12.52 10.04 -22.91
N GLU A 38 -12.37 9.31 -24.02
CA GLU A 38 -13.45 9.10 -25.00
C GLU A 38 -14.69 8.44 -24.36
N ALA A 39 -14.47 7.42 -23.50
CA ALA A 39 -15.55 6.74 -22.81
C ALA A 39 -16.23 7.64 -21.76
N LEU A 40 -15.49 8.58 -21.15
CA LEU A 40 -16.06 9.57 -20.23
C LEU A 40 -17.07 10.46 -20.97
N SER A 41 -16.71 10.99 -22.14
CA SER A 41 -17.61 11.81 -22.95
C SER A 41 -18.78 11.01 -23.50
N LYS A 42 -18.51 9.84 -24.10
CA LYS A 42 -19.52 8.97 -24.72
C LYS A 42 -20.60 8.52 -23.74
N HIS A 43 -20.21 8.22 -22.51
CA HIS A 43 -21.11 7.70 -21.48
C HIS A 43 -21.47 8.73 -20.39
N SER A 44 -21.07 9.99 -20.55
CA SER A 44 -21.31 11.08 -19.59
C SER A 44 -20.89 10.72 -18.15
N LEU A 45 -19.71 10.12 -18.02
CA LEU A 45 -19.17 9.66 -16.73
C LEU A 45 -18.36 10.78 -16.06
N LYS A 46 -18.54 10.94 -14.73
CA LYS A 46 -17.70 11.82 -13.91
C LYS A 46 -16.59 10.98 -13.25
N PRO A 47 -15.31 11.19 -13.58
CA PRO A 47 -14.21 10.46 -12.94
C PRO A 47 -14.12 10.83 -11.45
N LEU A 48 -13.78 9.84 -10.61
CA LEU A 48 -13.50 10.09 -9.19
C LEU A 48 -12.06 10.58 -8.99
N VAL A 49 -11.12 9.98 -9.72
CA VAL A 49 -9.70 10.33 -9.75
C VAL A 49 -9.15 10.07 -11.16
N ARG A 50 -7.88 10.43 -11.38
CA ARG A 50 -7.13 10.10 -12.59
C ARG A 50 -5.84 9.37 -12.23
N VAL A 51 -5.50 8.33 -12.97
CA VAL A 51 -4.18 7.67 -12.85
C VAL A 51 -3.12 8.59 -13.46
N VAL A 52 -2.17 9.07 -12.65
CA VAL A 52 -1.10 9.98 -13.11
C VAL A 52 0.07 9.19 -13.69
N SER A 53 0.50 8.13 -13.01
CA SER A 53 1.60 7.25 -13.45
C SER A 53 1.57 5.93 -12.69
N TYR A 54 2.38 4.97 -13.14
CA TYR A 54 2.61 3.69 -12.48
C TYR A 54 4.05 3.22 -12.69
N ALA A 55 4.51 2.34 -11.79
CA ALA A 55 5.82 1.71 -11.86
C ALA A 55 5.75 0.27 -11.35
N ALA A 56 6.56 -0.59 -11.95
CA ALA A 56 6.82 -1.94 -11.47
C ALA A 56 8.33 -2.16 -11.58
N VAL A 57 8.95 -2.60 -10.48
CA VAL A 57 10.39 -2.79 -10.36
C VAL A 57 10.69 -4.12 -9.70
N GLY A 58 11.82 -4.73 -10.05
CA GLY A 58 12.36 -5.87 -9.33
C GLY A 58 13.21 -5.43 -8.14
N CYS A 59 13.30 -6.28 -7.12
CA CYS A 59 14.27 -6.16 -6.03
C CYS A 59 14.77 -7.57 -5.65
N ASP A 60 15.78 -7.63 -4.78
CA ASP A 60 16.29 -8.90 -4.29
C ASP A 60 15.18 -9.68 -3.54
N PRO A 61 14.90 -10.95 -3.91
CA PRO A 61 13.84 -11.74 -3.29
C PRO A 61 13.98 -11.90 -1.77
N THR A 62 15.20 -11.87 -1.23
CA THR A 62 15.47 -12.01 0.20
C THR A 62 15.00 -10.81 1.03
N ILE A 63 14.82 -9.65 0.39
CA ILE A 63 14.34 -8.40 1.00
C ILE A 63 13.13 -7.84 0.25
N MET A 64 12.32 -8.71 -0.38
CA MET A 64 11.22 -8.30 -1.27
C MET A 64 10.28 -7.23 -0.69
N GLY A 65 10.15 -7.16 0.65
CA GLY A 65 9.35 -6.16 1.34
C GLY A 65 9.80 -4.70 1.09
N ILE A 66 11.03 -4.47 0.64
CA ILE A 66 11.48 -3.12 0.29
C ILE A 66 10.96 -2.65 -1.07
N GLY A 67 10.42 -3.55 -1.90
CA GLY A 67 9.99 -3.29 -3.28
C GLY A 67 9.15 -2.02 -3.51
N PRO A 68 8.24 -1.60 -2.59
CA PRO A 68 7.53 -0.34 -2.73
C PRO A 68 8.44 0.89 -2.78
N ALA A 69 9.58 0.90 -2.08
CA ALA A 69 10.48 2.06 -2.04
C ALA A 69 11.07 2.43 -3.42
N PRO A 70 11.75 1.53 -4.15
CA PRO A 70 12.21 1.83 -5.51
C PRO A 70 11.05 2.05 -6.49
N ALA A 71 9.88 1.41 -6.31
CA ALA A 71 8.71 1.64 -7.15
C ALA A 71 8.18 3.08 -7.01
N ILE A 72 8.03 3.56 -5.78
CA ILE A 72 7.60 4.93 -5.49
C ILE A 72 8.62 5.95 -6.02
N ARG A 73 9.92 5.72 -5.80
CA ARG A 73 10.98 6.57 -6.40
C ARG A 73 10.87 6.65 -7.92
N GLN A 74 10.58 5.54 -8.59
CA GLN A 74 10.41 5.52 -10.04
C GLN A 74 9.15 6.29 -10.49
N VAL A 75 8.03 6.20 -9.77
CA VAL A 75 6.83 7.02 -10.06
C VAL A 75 7.14 8.50 -9.87
N LEU A 76 7.75 8.89 -8.76
CA LEU A 76 8.12 10.28 -8.47
C LEU A 76 9.06 10.85 -9.54
N ALA A 77 10.06 10.07 -9.97
CA ALA A 77 10.96 10.46 -11.05
C ALA A 77 10.23 10.63 -12.40
N LYS A 78 9.25 9.77 -12.71
CA LYS A 78 8.44 9.88 -13.94
C LYS A 78 7.51 11.08 -13.95
N THR A 79 6.98 11.48 -12.79
CA THR A 79 6.01 12.57 -12.67
C THR A 79 6.64 13.92 -12.32
N GLY A 80 7.88 13.93 -11.85
CA GLY A 80 8.54 15.12 -11.31
C GLY A 80 8.04 15.54 -9.92
N LEU A 81 7.17 14.75 -9.29
CA LEU A 81 6.66 14.99 -7.94
C LEU A 81 7.70 14.60 -6.88
N LYS A 82 7.59 15.21 -5.71
CA LYS A 82 8.34 14.89 -4.50
C LYS A 82 7.46 14.17 -3.49
N ILE A 83 8.08 13.55 -2.49
CA ILE A 83 7.36 12.92 -1.36
C ILE A 83 6.40 13.91 -0.70
N ASP A 84 6.83 15.16 -0.53
CA ASP A 84 6.03 16.21 0.13
C ASP A 84 4.79 16.62 -0.68
N ASP A 85 4.81 16.42 -2.01
CA ASP A 85 3.69 16.72 -2.90
C ASP A 85 2.58 15.66 -2.84
N ILE A 86 2.82 14.53 -2.17
CA ILE A 86 1.84 13.46 -2.02
C ILE A 86 1.10 13.64 -0.69
N ASP A 87 -0.23 13.71 -0.76
CA ASP A 87 -1.06 13.92 0.43
C ASP A 87 -1.24 12.65 1.26
N ILE A 88 -1.46 11.51 0.60
CA ILE A 88 -1.78 10.24 1.25
C ILE A 88 -1.02 9.10 0.57
N PHE A 89 -0.41 8.25 1.39
CA PHE A 89 0.25 7.01 1.00
C PHE A 89 -0.52 5.82 1.55
N GLU A 90 -0.86 4.87 0.67
CA GLU A 90 -1.26 3.53 1.07
C GLU A 90 -0.14 2.56 0.67
N VAL A 91 0.57 2.06 1.68
CA VAL A 91 1.60 1.02 1.53
C VAL A 91 1.10 -0.23 2.21
N ASN A 92 0.90 -1.30 1.43
CA ASN A 92 0.35 -2.55 1.96
C ASN A 92 1.21 -3.10 3.11
N GLU A 93 0.57 -3.39 4.23
CA GLU A 93 1.22 -3.86 5.46
C GLU A 93 1.31 -5.39 5.50
N ALA A 94 1.98 -6.01 4.54
CA ALA A 94 2.18 -7.48 4.56
C ALA A 94 2.84 -7.93 5.88
N PHE A 95 3.84 -7.17 6.32
CA PHE A 95 4.45 -7.27 7.65
C PHE A 95 4.79 -5.86 8.16
N ALA A 96 4.73 -5.65 9.48
CA ALA A 96 5.04 -4.35 10.07
C ALA A 96 6.49 -3.90 9.80
N PRO A 97 7.53 -4.77 9.91
CA PRO A 97 8.90 -4.33 9.67
C PRO A 97 9.15 -3.85 8.25
N GLN A 98 8.53 -4.46 7.22
CA GLN A 98 8.71 -3.99 5.85
C GLN A 98 7.98 -2.66 5.59
N ALA A 99 6.78 -2.49 6.14
CA ALA A 99 6.03 -1.24 5.99
C ALA A 99 6.82 -0.07 6.62
N LEU A 100 7.41 -0.30 7.80
CA LEU A 100 8.31 0.65 8.46
C LEU A 100 9.61 0.86 7.69
N ALA A 101 10.17 -0.17 7.07
CA ALA A 101 11.36 -0.04 6.23
C ALA A 101 11.09 0.88 5.03
N VAL A 102 9.98 0.68 4.32
CA VAL A 102 9.55 1.53 3.20
C VAL A 102 9.31 2.97 3.67
N GLN A 103 8.59 3.15 4.79
CA GLN A 103 8.30 4.46 5.37
C GLN A 103 9.60 5.23 5.66
N ARG A 104 10.57 4.59 6.32
CA ARG A 104 11.86 5.19 6.66
C ARG A 104 12.74 5.46 5.44
N GLU A 105 12.81 4.52 4.51
CA GLU A 105 13.62 4.61 3.29
C GLU A 105 13.19 5.77 2.38
N LEU A 106 11.90 6.12 2.42
CA LEU A 106 11.33 7.23 1.65
C LEU A 106 11.11 8.50 2.46
N GLY A 107 11.21 8.44 3.79
CA GLY A 107 10.87 9.56 4.66
C GLY A 107 9.39 9.94 4.59
N ILE A 108 8.49 8.97 4.39
CA ILE A 108 7.05 9.23 4.33
C ILE A 108 6.57 9.73 5.70
N PRO A 109 5.90 10.89 5.81
CA PRO A 109 5.31 11.35 7.06
C PRO A 109 4.27 10.35 7.58
N LEU A 110 4.31 10.02 8.87
CA LEU A 110 3.42 9.00 9.44
C LEU A 110 1.95 9.42 9.39
N GLU A 111 1.69 10.71 9.51
CA GLU A 111 0.38 11.36 9.37
C GLU A 111 -0.16 11.37 7.93
N LYS A 112 0.60 10.83 6.97
CA LYS A 112 0.17 10.61 5.58
C LYS A 112 0.11 9.12 5.20
N LEU A 113 0.51 8.21 6.08
CA LEU A 113 0.65 6.78 5.78
C LEU A 113 -0.49 5.96 6.39
N ASN A 114 -1.24 5.22 5.55
CA ASN A 114 -2.25 4.24 5.96
C ASN A 114 -3.27 4.79 6.98
N LEU A 115 -3.84 5.98 6.72
CA LEU A 115 -4.66 6.73 7.69
C LEU A 115 -5.88 5.98 8.22
N ASN A 116 -6.43 5.08 7.41
CA ASN A 116 -7.60 4.25 7.74
C ASN A 116 -7.23 2.82 8.17
N GLY A 117 -5.98 2.62 8.59
CA GLY A 117 -5.41 1.30 8.88
C GLY A 117 -5.04 0.54 7.60
N GLY A 118 -4.17 -0.46 7.75
CA GLY A 118 -3.69 -1.28 6.65
C GLY A 118 -3.94 -2.78 6.85
N ALA A 119 -3.22 -3.59 6.10
CA ALA A 119 -3.45 -5.02 5.99
C ALA A 119 -3.21 -5.82 7.28
N ILE A 120 -2.47 -5.27 8.26
CA ILE A 120 -2.34 -5.91 9.58
C ILE A 120 -3.69 -5.92 10.31
N ALA A 121 -4.45 -4.83 10.20
CA ALA A 121 -5.78 -4.71 10.81
C ALA A 121 -6.91 -5.24 9.90
N LEU A 122 -6.84 -4.91 8.61
CA LEU A 122 -7.92 -5.16 7.64
C LEU A 122 -7.82 -6.49 6.90
N GLY A 123 -6.65 -7.14 6.94
CA GLY A 123 -6.38 -8.37 6.21
C GLY A 123 -5.77 -8.16 4.82
N HIS A 124 -5.25 -9.25 4.25
CA HIS A 124 -4.54 -9.24 2.97
C HIS A 124 -5.04 -10.36 2.03
N PRO A 125 -6.24 -10.22 1.44
CA PRO A 125 -6.63 -11.04 0.30
C PRO A 125 -5.70 -10.70 -0.87
N LEU A 126 -4.73 -11.60 -1.15
CA LEU A 126 -3.56 -11.32 -2.00
C LEU A 126 -3.90 -10.61 -3.31
N GLY A 127 -4.84 -11.18 -4.10
CA GLY A 127 -5.24 -10.62 -5.39
C GLY A 127 -6.11 -9.36 -5.30
N ALA A 128 -6.85 -9.17 -4.21
CA ALA A 128 -7.76 -8.04 -4.06
C ALA A 128 -7.10 -6.81 -3.42
N SER A 129 -5.97 -6.99 -2.73
CA SER A 129 -5.39 -5.93 -1.89
C SER A 129 -4.93 -4.70 -2.69
N GLY A 130 -4.39 -4.90 -3.90
CA GLY A 130 -4.00 -3.77 -4.77
C GLY A 130 -5.21 -2.93 -5.20
N ALA A 131 -6.33 -3.57 -5.54
CA ALA A 131 -7.57 -2.87 -5.84
C ALA A 131 -8.17 -2.23 -4.58
N ARG A 132 -8.14 -2.91 -3.43
CA ARG A 132 -8.64 -2.42 -2.15
C ARG A 132 -7.95 -1.12 -1.73
N ILE A 133 -6.61 -1.08 -1.67
CA ILE A 133 -5.87 0.14 -1.28
C ILE A 133 -6.10 1.29 -2.26
N SER A 134 -6.27 0.98 -3.55
CA SER A 134 -6.58 2.00 -4.55
C SER A 134 -7.97 2.60 -4.29
N VAL A 135 -8.97 1.77 -4.00
CA VAL A 135 -10.32 2.23 -3.65
C VAL A 135 -10.31 3.06 -2.36
N HIS A 136 -9.53 2.68 -1.35
CA HIS A 136 -9.35 3.48 -0.14
C HIS A 136 -8.88 4.91 -0.48
N LEU A 137 -7.79 5.04 -1.24
CA LEU A 137 -7.27 6.34 -1.66
C LEU A 137 -8.31 7.16 -2.43
N VAL A 138 -9.06 6.53 -3.34
CA VAL A 138 -10.11 7.20 -4.13
C VAL A 138 -11.22 7.80 -3.26
N HIS A 139 -11.55 7.14 -2.15
CA HIS A 139 -12.59 7.60 -1.24
C HIS A 139 -12.07 8.57 -0.18
N GLU A 140 -10.80 8.46 0.22
CA GLU A 140 -10.18 9.35 1.20
C GLU A 140 -9.77 10.72 0.62
N LEU A 141 -9.40 10.77 -0.66
CA LEU A 141 -9.03 12.03 -1.34
C LEU A 141 -10.24 12.94 -1.69
N LYS A 142 -11.47 12.52 -1.39
CA LYS A 142 -12.71 13.28 -1.69
C LYS A 142 -13.03 14.28 -0.59
#